data_AF-A0A934A7I7-F1
#
_entry.id   AF-A0A934A7I7-F1
#
_cell.length_a   1.000
_cell.length_b   1.000
_cell.length_c   1.000
_cell.angle_alpha   90.00
_cell.angle_beta   90.00
_cell.angle_gamma   90.00
#
_symmetry.space_group_name_H-M   'P 1'
#
loop_
_entity.id
_entity.type
_entity.pdbx_description
1 polymer ?
#
loop_
_entity_poly.entity_id
_entity_poly.type
_entity_poly.pdbx_seq_one_letter_code
_entity_poly.pdbx_strand_id
1 'polypeptide(L)'
;MDLKIDSVMNLNRKARDLSDQGDYNGALQSYAEALYLLTGTEYSKEQEIKAILLNNIGHAQVAIGDFDNALDSFSKSAALYHVLDDMLGVGQQFGNVGSVYRDKGEWDNARKSYDKSVAAFKLQGDKPGLADQYSDIGYICVQKKEFKPALEWFYKAKALYEELNMEERAGLVEKNISVLSNSDK
;
A
#
# COMPACT_ATOMS: atom_id res chain seq x y z
N MET A 1 6.17 -18.50 25.63
CA MET A 1 5.88 -18.08 24.24
C MET A 1 4.76 -18.99 23.76
N ASP A 2 3.69 -18.43 23.18
CA ASP A 2 2.50 -19.21 22.83
C ASP A 2 2.77 -20.03 21.56
N LEU A 3 2.73 -21.36 21.67
CA LEU A 3 3.03 -22.31 20.58
C LEU A 3 2.24 -22.01 19.30
N LYS A 4 1.03 -21.44 19.46
CA LYS A 4 0.18 -21.00 18.35
C LYS A 4 0.83 -19.85 17.57
N ILE A 5 1.28 -18.80 18.25
CA ILE A 5 1.90 -17.63 17.63
C ILE A 5 3.22 -18.01 16.96
N ASP A 6 4.00 -18.89 17.59
CA ASP A 6 5.26 -19.36 17.00
C ASP A 6 5.01 -20.11 15.68
N SER A 7 3.96 -20.93 15.63
CA SER A 7 3.55 -21.63 14.40
C SER A 7 3.13 -20.66 13.30
N VAL A 8 2.33 -19.65 13.64
CA VAL A 8 1.91 -18.58 12.71
C VAL A 8 3.11 -17.82 12.14
N MET A 9 4.06 -17.43 13.00
CA MET A 9 5.23 -16.67 12.58
C MET A 9 6.19 -17.50 11.71
N ASN A 10 6.31 -18.80 11.97
CA ASN A 10 7.08 -19.71 11.12
C ASN A 10 6.45 -19.86 9.72
N LEU A 11 5.13 -20.01 9.64
CA LEU A 11 4.41 -20.07 8.37
C LEU A 11 4.53 -18.76 7.59
N ASN A 12 4.38 -17.61 8.26
CA ASN A 12 4.60 -16.28 7.65
C ASN A 12 6.01 -16.14 7.08
N ARG A 13 7.04 -16.59 7.82
CA ARG A 13 8.44 -16.56 7.33
C ARG A 13 8.61 -17.44 6.09
N LYS A 14 8.17 -18.70 6.15
CA LYS A 14 8.21 -19.62 5.01
C LYS A 14 7.51 -19.01 3.78
N ALA A 15 6.35 -18.40 3.97
CA ALA A 15 5.60 -17.77 2.89
C ALA A 15 6.34 -16.59 2.25
N ARG A 16 7.03 -15.77 3.07
CA ARG A 16 7.90 -14.70 2.56
C ARG A 16 9.08 -15.26 1.77
N ASP A 17 9.75 -16.27 2.30
CA ASP A 17 10.88 -16.93 1.61
C ASP A 17 10.45 -17.52 0.25
N LEU A 18 9.23 -18.08 0.16
CA LEU A 18 8.64 -18.56 -1.10
C LEU A 18 8.31 -17.41 -2.06
N SER A 19 7.76 -16.30 -1.55
CA SER A 19 7.49 -15.10 -2.35
C SER A 19 8.78 -14.50 -2.95
N ASP A 20 9.86 -14.47 -2.16
CA ASP A 20 11.17 -14.01 -2.60
C ASP A 20 11.78 -14.91 -3.70
N GLN A 21 11.39 -16.20 -3.73
CA GLN A 21 11.74 -17.16 -4.78
C GLN A 21 10.81 -17.10 -5.99
N GLY A 22 9.75 -16.27 -5.95
CA GLY A 22 8.72 -16.18 -6.98
C GLY A 22 7.66 -17.28 -6.92
N ASP A 23 7.69 -18.17 -5.91
CA ASP A 23 6.63 -19.15 -5.67
C ASP A 23 5.48 -18.53 -4.86
N TYR A 24 4.72 -17.66 -5.53
CA TYR A 24 3.60 -16.97 -4.92
C TYR A 24 2.45 -17.91 -4.54
N ASN A 25 2.25 -19.01 -5.28
CA ASN A 25 1.20 -19.98 -4.95
C ASN A 25 1.54 -20.75 -3.65
N GLY A 26 2.80 -21.19 -3.50
CA GLY A 26 3.27 -21.80 -2.26
C GLY A 26 3.26 -20.82 -1.07
N ALA A 27 3.57 -19.54 -1.33
CA ALA A 27 3.45 -18.47 -0.35
C ALA A 27 2.00 -18.29 0.11
N LEU A 28 1.05 -18.20 -0.82
CA LEU A 28 -0.38 -18.06 -0.53
C LEU A 28 -0.91 -19.24 0.29
N GLN A 29 -0.50 -20.46 -0.02
CA GLN A 29 -0.85 -21.63 0.81
C GLN A 29 -0.33 -21.48 2.24
N SER A 30 0.94 -21.11 2.41
CA SER A 30 1.56 -20.95 3.73
C SER A 30 0.93 -19.80 4.53
N TYR A 31 0.56 -18.69 3.88
CA TYR A 31 -0.18 -17.61 4.51
C TYR A 31 -1.62 -18.02 4.90
N ALA A 32 -2.30 -18.80 4.07
CA ALA A 32 -3.66 -19.28 4.37
C ALA A 32 -3.65 -20.21 5.61
N GLU A 33 -2.66 -21.10 5.72
CA GLU A 33 -2.45 -21.93 6.91
C GLU A 33 -2.20 -21.05 8.16
N ALA A 34 -1.38 -20.00 8.03
CA ALA A 34 -1.12 -19.06 9.13
C ALA A 34 -2.39 -18.30 9.57
N LEU A 35 -3.19 -17.83 8.61
CA LEU A 35 -4.48 -17.15 8.88
C LEU A 35 -5.48 -18.09 9.54
N TYR A 36 -5.53 -19.35 9.11
CA TYR A 36 -6.42 -20.35 9.66
C TYR A 36 -6.19 -20.55 11.17
N LEU A 37 -4.92 -20.58 11.60
CA LEU A 37 -4.58 -20.68 13.02
C LEU A 37 -5.10 -19.49 13.84
N LEU A 38 -5.33 -18.33 13.22
CA LEU A 38 -5.83 -17.14 13.90
C LEU A 38 -7.37 -17.03 13.84
N THR A 39 -8.10 -17.99 13.28
CA THR A 39 -9.57 -17.95 13.22
C THR A 39 -10.20 -17.87 14.61
N GLY A 40 -11.29 -17.10 14.74
CA GLY A 40 -12.05 -16.96 15.99
C GLY A 40 -11.38 -16.15 17.11
N THR A 41 -10.16 -15.65 16.94
CA THR A 41 -9.50 -14.82 17.95
C THR A 41 -10.03 -13.38 17.98
N GLU A 42 -10.07 -12.79 19.17
CA GLU A 42 -10.36 -11.36 19.40
C GLU A 42 -9.18 -10.63 20.06
N TYR A 43 -8.07 -11.33 20.31
CA TYR A 43 -6.89 -10.73 20.92
C TYR A 43 -6.21 -9.74 19.97
N SER A 44 -5.94 -8.53 20.44
CA SER A 44 -5.37 -7.43 19.63
C SER A 44 -4.09 -7.84 18.91
N LYS A 45 -3.15 -8.50 19.60
CA LYS A 45 -1.89 -8.98 19.02
C LYS A 45 -2.11 -9.98 17.88
N GLU A 46 -3.10 -10.85 17.98
CA GLU A 46 -3.41 -11.80 16.92
C GLU A 46 -4.09 -11.11 15.73
N GLN A 47 -4.91 -10.10 15.99
CA GLN A 47 -5.53 -9.27 14.94
C GLN A 47 -4.48 -8.45 14.18
N GLU A 48 -3.47 -7.93 14.87
CA GLU A 48 -2.32 -7.25 14.24
C GLU A 48 -1.58 -8.22 13.29
N ILE A 49 -1.30 -9.44 13.75
CA ILE A 49 -0.66 -10.46 12.90
C ILE A 49 -1.55 -10.82 11.70
N LYS A 50 -2.87 -10.94 11.87
CA LYS A 50 -3.79 -11.16 10.75
C LYS A 50 -3.72 -10.04 9.71
N ALA A 51 -3.66 -8.78 10.15
CA ALA A 51 -3.55 -7.65 9.23
C ALA A 51 -2.26 -7.75 8.40
N ILE A 52 -1.12 -8.03 9.04
CA ILE A 52 0.17 -8.23 8.36
C ILE A 52 0.09 -9.39 7.34
N LEU A 53 -0.53 -10.52 7.72
CA LEU A 53 -0.70 -11.66 6.83
C LEU A 53 -1.55 -11.32 5.61
N LEU A 54 -2.68 -10.63 5.81
CA LEU A 54 -3.56 -10.19 4.73
C LEU A 54 -2.86 -9.22 3.78
N ASN A 55 -2.06 -8.30 4.30
CA ASN A 55 -1.23 -7.43 3.47
C ASN A 55 -0.27 -8.24 2.59
N ASN A 56 0.43 -9.22 3.16
CA ASN A 56 1.37 -10.05 2.41
C ASN A 56 0.69 -10.92 1.35
N ILE A 57 -0.50 -11.46 1.67
CA ILE A 57 -1.35 -12.17 0.72
C ILE A 57 -1.74 -11.25 -0.44
N GLY A 58 -2.15 -10.01 -0.14
CA GLY A 58 -2.49 -9.02 -1.16
C GLY A 58 -1.33 -8.78 -2.13
N HIS A 59 -0.10 -8.64 -1.64
CA HIS A 59 1.08 -8.50 -2.50
C HIS A 59 1.35 -9.74 -3.35
N ALA A 60 1.23 -10.95 -2.79
CA ALA A 60 1.38 -12.20 -3.55
C ALA A 60 0.30 -12.37 -4.62
N GLN A 61 -0.94 -11.95 -4.34
CA GLN A 61 -2.05 -11.93 -5.29
C GLN A 61 -1.81 -10.95 -6.44
N VAL A 62 -1.32 -9.73 -6.13
CA VAL A 62 -0.89 -8.77 -7.17
C VAL A 62 0.17 -9.39 -8.07
N ALA A 63 1.16 -10.09 -7.49
CA ALA A 63 2.26 -10.67 -8.26
C ALA A 63 1.80 -11.76 -9.25
N ILE A 64 0.69 -12.46 -8.99
CA ILE A 64 0.09 -13.44 -9.90
C ILE A 64 -1.05 -12.86 -10.76
N GLY A 65 -1.31 -11.56 -10.67
CA GLY A 65 -2.37 -10.88 -11.43
C GLY A 65 -3.79 -11.06 -10.89
N ASP A 66 -3.95 -11.61 -9.68
CA ASP A 66 -5.24 -11.80 -9.01
C ASP A 66 -5.68 -10.53 -8.27
N PHE A 67 -5.98 -9.48 -9.04
CA PHE A 67 -6.23 -8.15 -8.50
C PHE A 67 -7.49 -8.06 -7.64
N ASP A 68 -8.53 -8.82 -7.96
CA ASP A 68 -9.80 -8.72 -7.21
C ASP A 68 -9.65 -9.33 -5.80
N ASN A 69 -8.93 -10.44 -5.66
CA ASN A 69 -8.62 -10.96 -4.34
C ASN A 69 -7.58 -10.09 -3.60
N ALA A 70 -6.64 -9.46 -4.32
CA ALA A 70 -5.72 -8.51 -3.70
C ALA A 70 -6.46 -7.32 -3.06
N LEU A 71 -7.45 -6.76 -3.77
CA LEU A 71 -8.29 -5.67 -3.26
C LEU A 71 -9.04 -6.10 -1.99
N ASP A 72 -9.59 -7.32 -1.95
CA ASP A 72 -10.24 -7.87 -0.77
C ASP A 72 -9.26 -8.05 0.40
N SER A 73 -8.08 -8.62 0.15
CA SER A 73 -7.04 -8.83 1.18
C SER A 73 -6.58 -7.51 1.81
N PHE A 74 -6.22 -6.52 1.00
CA PHE A 74 -5.82 -5.20 1.51
C PHE A 74 -6.98 -4.49 2.23
N SER A 75 -8.21 -4.60 1.74
CA SER A 75 -9.38 -3.99 2.41
C SER A 75 -9.68 -4.62 3.77
N LYS A 76 -9.55 -5.95 3.89
CA LYS A 76 -9.66 -6.67 5.17
C LYS A 76 -8.54 -6.28 6.13
N SER A 77 -7.31 -6.14 5.63
CA SER A 77 -6.19 -5.64 6.43
C SER A 77 -6.46 -4.22 6.94
N ALA A 78 -7.00 -3.34 6.10
CA ALA A 78 -7.33 -1.96 6.48
C ALA A 78 -8.39 -1.93 7.60
N ALA A 79 -9.42 -2.77 7.49
CA ALA A 79 -10.45 -2.89 8.52
C ALA A 79 -9.89 -3.34 9.88
N LEU A 80 -8.93 -4.26 9.88
CA LEU A 80 -8.26 -4.70 11.11
C LEU A 80 -7.42 -3.58 11.73
N TYR A 81 -6.60 -2.90 10.93
CA TYR A 81 -5.82 -1.75 11.42
C TYR A 81 -6.72 -0.64 11.98
N HIS A 82 -7.87 -0.39 11.36
CA HIS A 82 -8.85 0.57 11.87
C HIS A 82 -9.42 0.14 13.24
N VAL A 83 -9.77 -1.14 13.43
CA VAL A 83 -10.24 -1.65 14.73
C VAL A 83 -9.15 -1.59 15.81
N LEU A 84 -7.88 -1.62 15.41
CA LEU A 84 -6.71 -1.51 16.29
C LEU A 84 -6.28 -0.04 16.52
N ASP A 85 -7.02 0.94 16.01
CA ASP A 85 -6.68 2.36 16.03
C ASP A 85 -5.31 2.71 15.37
N ASP A 86 -4.80 1.82 14.50
CA ASP A 86 -3.57 2.03 13.75
C ASP A 86 -3.86 2.69 12.40
N MET A 87 -3.93 4.02 12.41
CA MET A 87 -4.20 4.77 11.19
C MET A 87 -3.00 4.81 10.22
N LEU A 88 -1.77 4.48 10.66
CA LEU A 88 -0.65 4.32 9.74
C LEU A 88 -0.86 3.07 8.87
N GLY A 89 -1.23 1.96 9.51
CA GLY A 89 -1.62 0.73 8.82
C GLY A 89 -2.79 0.95 7.87
N VAL A 90 -3.84 1.65 8.29
CA VAL A 90 -4.97 2.04 7.41
C VAL A 90 -4.49 2.83 6.18
N GLY A 91 -3.60 3.80 6.37
CA GLY A 91 -3.03 4.60 5.29
C GLY A 91 -2.28 3.74 4.27
N GLN A 92 -1.42 2.85 4.73
CA GLN A 92 -0.66 1.94 3.88
C GLN A 92 -1.59 1.04 3.06
N GLN A 93 -2.61 0.43 3.68
CA GLN A 93 -3.52 -0.46 2.98
C GLN A 93 -4.35 0.25 1.90
N PHE A 94 -4.83 1.46 2.15
CA PHE A 94 -5.52 2.24 1.11
C PHE A 94 -4.59 2.69 -0.03
N GLY A 95 -3.30 2.92 0.26
CA GLY A 95 -2.27 3.14 -0.77
C GLY A 95 -2.06 1.91 -1.66
N ASN A 96 -2.03 0.71 -1.06
CA ASN A 96 -1.98 -0.56 -1.79
C ASN A 96 -3.22 -0.77 -2.67
N VAL A 97 -4.42 -0.55 -2.12
CA VAL A 97 -5.69 -0.60 -2.89
C VAL A 97 -5.66 0.40 -4.06
N GLY A 98 -5.17 1.61 -3.83
CA GLY A 98 -5.01 2.62 -4.89
C GLY A 98 -4.08 2.16 -6.00
N SER A 99 -2.97 1.52 -5.64
CA SER A 99 -2.01 0.95 -6.59
C SER A 99 -2.60 -0.18 -7.41
N VAL A 100 -3.40 -1.07 -6.81
CA VAL A 100 -4.09 -2.13 -7.57
C VAL A 100 -5.06 -1.53 -8.60
N TYR A 101 -5.86 -0.53 -8.21
CA TYR A 101 -6.74 0.14 -9.18
C TYR A 101 -5.97 0.89 -10.27
N ARG A 102 -4.82 1.51 -9.92
CA ARG A 102 -3.92 2.15 -10.89
C ARG A 102 -3.42 1.13 -11.91
N ASP A 103 -2.99 -0.03 -11.45
CA ASP A 103 -2.48 -1.10 -12.32
C ASP A 103 -3.59 -1.72 -13.21
N LYS A 104 -4.85 -1.69 -12.75
CA LYS A 104 -6.05 -2.00 -13.56
C LYS A 104 -6.46 -0.87 -14.52
N GLY A 105 -5.85 0.32 -14.46
CA GLY A 105 -6.25 1.50 -15.23
C GLY A 105 -7.53 2.19 -14.74
N GLU A 106 -8.02 1.83 -13.55
CA GLU A 106 -9.23 2.38 -12.94
C GLU A 106 -8.90 3.66 -12.14
N TRP A 107 -8.54 4.72 -12.86
CA TRP A 107 -7.97 5.95 -12.29
C TRP A 107 -8.82 6.63 -11.21
N ASP A 108 -10.15 6.64 -11.36
CA ASP A 108 -11.03 7.27 -10.38
C ASP A 108 -11.14 6.45 -9.07
N ASN A 109 -11.06 5.12 -9.15
CA ASN A 109 -11.04 4.25 -7.98
C ASN A 109 -9.68 4.30 -7.27
N ALA A 110 -8.58 4.38 -8.04
CA ALA A 110 -7.25 4.64 -7.52
C ALA A 110 -7.22 5.96 -6.73
N ARG A 111 -7.73 7.04 -7.33
CA ARG A 111 -7.78 8.36 -6.69
C ARG A 111 -8.53 8.35 -5.37
N LYS A 112 -9.74 7.77 -5.33
CA LYS A 112 -10.53 7.66 -4.09
C LYS A 112 -9.78 6.91 -2.99
N SER A 113 -9.02 5.89 -3.35
CA SER A 113 -8.25 5.09 -2.40
C SER A 113 -7.03 5.86 -1.88
N TYR A 114 -6.29 6.54 -2.76
CA TYR A 114 -5.21 7.43 -2.35
C TYR A 114 -5.69 8.60 -1.48
N ASP A 115 -6.86 9.19 -1.75
CA ASP A 115 -7.42 10.25 -0.88
C ASP A 115 -7.73 9.73 0.54
N LYS A 116 -8.20 8.47 0.68
CA LYS A 116 -8.37 7.83 2.00
C LYS A 116 -7.03 7.60 2.69
N SER A 117 -6.02 7.16 1.94
CA SER A 117 -4.64 6.99 2.44
C SER A 117 -4.06 8.32 2.95
N VAL A 118 -4.22 9.40 2.19
CA VAL A 118 -3.84 10.77 2.58
C VAL A 118 -4.52 11.21 3.86
N ALA A 119 -5.83 10.95 4.01
CA ALA A 119 -6.55 11.32 5.23
C ALA A 119 -5.98 10.61 6.46
N ALA A 120 -5.66 9.32 6.34
CA ALA A 120 -5.07 8.53 7.41
C ALA A 120 -3.65 9.00 7.79
N PHE A 121 -2.77 9.21 6.80
CA PHE A 121 -1.42 9.71 7.06
C PHE A 121 -1.41 11.14 7.61
N LYS A 122 -2.34 12.01 7.19
CA LYS A 122 -2.51 13.35 7.81
C LYS A 122 -2.86 13.26 9.28
N LEU A 123 -3.77 12.37 9.64
CA LEU A 123 -4.19 12.19 11.04
C LEU A 123 -3.02 11.76 11.94
N GLN A 124 -2.09 10.98 11.40
CA GLN A 124 -0.90 10.51 12.11
C GLN A 124 0.34 11.39 11.94
N GLY A 125 0.27 12.42 11.08
CA GLY A 125 1.42 13.27 10.76
C GLY A 125 2.54 12.58 9.97
N ASP A 126 2.22 11.49 9.24
CA ASP A 126 3.20 10.72 8.48
C ASP A 126 3.56 11.40 7.15
N LYS A 127 4.61 12.23 7.18
CA LYS A 127 5.07 12.97 6.00
C LYS A 127 5.57 12.07 4.86
N PRO A 128 6.34 10.99 5.11
CA PRO A 128 6.76 10.08 4.03
C PRO A 128 5.59 9.49 3.26
N GLY A 129 4.59 8.91 3.96
CA GLY A 129 3.40 8.35 3.34
C GLY A 129 2.60 9.40 2.56
N LEU A 130 2.48 10.62 3.10
CA LEU A 130 1.85 11.73 2.36
C LEU A 130 2.56 12.08 1.06
N ALA A 131 3.89 12.13 1.08
CA ALA A 131 4.69 12.42 -0.11
C ALA A 131 4.50 11.33 -1.19
N ASP A 132 4.51 10.06 -0.76
CA ASP A 132 4.25 8.91 -1.64
C ASP A 132 2.85 9.03 -2.28
N GLN A 133 1.81 9.27 -1.48
CA GLN A 133 0.44 9.40 -2.01
C GLN A 133 0.25 10.62 -2.92
N TYR A 134 0.90 11.75 -2.62
CA TYR A 134 0.85 12.93 -3.49
C TYR A 134 1.50 12.67 -4.84
N SER A 135 2.62 11.94 -4.87
CA SER A 135 3.26 11.51 -6.11
C SER A 135 2.35 10.60 -6.93
N ASP A 136 1.72 9.61 -6.30
CA ASP A 136 0.77 8.72 -6.97
C ASP A 136 -0.46 9.47 -7.51
N ILE A 137 -1.01 10.41 -6.76
CA ILE A 137 -2.10 11.26 -7.22
C ILE A 137 -1.67 12.13 -8.42
N GLY A 138 -0.46 12.69 -8.38
CA GLY A 138 0.11 13.42 -9.51
C GLY A 138 0.18 12.55 -10.77
N TYR A 139 0.62 11.31 -10.64
CA TYR A 139 0.63 10.34 -11.73
C TYR A 139 -0.78 10.06 -12.29
N ILE A 140 -1.78 9.88 -11.42
CA ILE A 140 -3.18 9.72 -11.86
C ILE A 140 -3.65 10.92 -12.69
N CYS A 141 -3.34 12.14 -12.26
CA CYS A 141 -3.66 13.34 -13.03
C CYS A 141 -2.98 13.35 -14.41
N VAL A 142 -1.72 12.89 -14.52
CA VAL A 142 -1.05 12.73 -15.83
C VAL A 142 -1.80 11.76 -16.74
N GLN A 143 -2.21 10.59 -16.22
CA GLN A 143 -2.96 9.60 -17.00
C GLN A 143 -4.30 10.15 -17.51
N LYS A 144 -4.93 11.04 -16.72
CA LYS A 144 -6.17 11.75 -17.10
C LYS A 144 -5.94 13.00 -17.95
N LYS A 145 -4.68 13.31 -18.33
CA LYS A 145 -4.28 14.53 -19.06
C LYS A 145 -4.59 15.84 -18.31
N GLU A 146 -4.66 15.77 -17.00
CA GLU A 146 -4.86 16.90 -16.08
C GLU A 146 -3.50 17.47 -15.65
N PHE A 147 -2.75 18.07 -16.57
CA PHE A 147 -1.34 18.42 -16.34
C PHE A 147 -1.12 19.50 -15.27
N LYS A 148 -1.98 20.52 -15.21
CA LYS A 148 -1.90 21.55 -14.16
C LYS A 148 -2.11 20.94 -12.76
N PRO A 149 -3.19 20.18 -12.49
CA PRO A 149 -3.31 19.44 -11.24
C PRO A 149 -2.14 18.49 -10.96
N ALA A 150 -1.63 17.79 -11.99
CA ALA A 150 -0.49 16.89 -11.81
C ALA A 150 0.75 17.63 -11.27
N LEU A 151 1.08 18.79 -11.85
CA LEU A 151 2.18 19.64 -11.38
C LEU A 151 1.98 20.08 -9.92
N GLU A 152 0.77 20.50 -9.53
CA GLU A 152 0.49 20.89 -8.15
C GLU A 152 0.75 19.74 -7.16
N TRP A 153 0.34 18.52 -7.49
CA TRP A 153 0.57 17.34 -6.66
C TRP A 153 2.04 16.94 -6.61
N PHE A 154 2.74 16.97 -7.74
CA PHE A 154 4.17 16.70 -7.78
C PHE A 154 4.97 17.72 -6.98
N TYR A 155 4.66 19.03 -7.05
CA TYR A 155 5.34 20.02 -6.21
C TYR A 155 5.10 19.78 -4.72
N LYS A 156 3.88 19.37 -4.31
CA LYS A 156 3.60 19.01 -2.90
C LYS A 156 4.41 17.79 -2.46
N ALA A 157 4.49 16.75 -3.29
CA ALA A 157 5.28 15.56 -3.00
C ALA A 157 6.77 15.90 -2.88
N LYS A 158 7.30 16.65 -3.85
CA LYS A 158 8.71 17.08 -3.89
C LYS A 158 9.08 17.88 -2.65
N ALA A 159 8.27 18.86 -2.25
CA ALA A 159 8.54 19.68 -1.08
C ALA A 159 8.65 18.83 0.21
N LEU A 160 7.80 17.80 0.37
CA LEU A 160 7.90 16.87 1.49
C LEU A 160 9.16 15.98 1.39
N TYR A 161 9.49 15.46 0.22
CA TYR A 161 10.71 14.67 0.05
C TYR A 161 11.97 15.49 0.34
N GLU A 162 12.03 16.75 -0.09
CA GLU A 162 13.14 17.66 0.22
C GLU A 162 13.23 17.95 1.72
N GLU A 163 12.10 18.21 2.39
CA GLU A 163 12.05 18.38 3.85
C GLU A 163 12.60 17.15 4.60
N LEU A 164 12.32 15.96 4.07
CA LEU A 164 12.75 14.68 4.64
C LEU A 164 14.15 14.24 4.21
N ASN A 165 14.87 15.02 3.41
CA ASN A 165 16.16 14.68 2.79
C ASN A 165 16.11 13.37 1.95
N MET A 166 14.97 13.10 1.31
CA MET A 166 14.78 11.97 0.39
C MET A 166 15.11 12.38 -1.06
N GLU A 167 16.38 12.70 -1.32
CA GLU A 167 16.84 13.29 -2.59
C GLU A 167 16.50 12.43 -3.82
N GLU A 168 16.60 11.10 -3.71
CA GLU A 168 16.25 10.19 -4.80
C GLU A 168 14.76 10.33 -5.20
N ARG A 169 13.86 10.33 -4.21
CA ARG A 169 12.41 10.46 -4.46
C ARG A 169 12.07 11.85 -4.97
N ALA A 170 12.68 12.91 -4.42
CA ALA A 170 12.53 14.27 -4.93
C ALA A 170 12.95 14.36 -6.41
N GLY A 171 14.06 13.71 -6.78
CA GLY A 171 14.55 13.65 -8.16
C GLY A 171 13.62 12.91 -9.12
N LEU A 172 12.94 11.84 -8.67
CA LEU A 172 11.93 11.14 -9.48
C LEU A 172 10.74 12.06 -9.80
N VAL A 173 10.25 12.80 -8.81
CA VAL A 173 9.14 13.74 -8.99
C VAL A 173 9.56 14.95 -9.85
N GLU A 174 10.79 15.44 -9.68
CA GLU A 174 11.35 16.53 -10.50
C GLU A 174 11.41 16.17 -12.00
N LYS A 175 11.73 14.91 -12.33
CA LYS A 175 11.66 14.43 -13.72
C LYS A 175 10.24 14.57 -14.30
N ASN A 176 9.22 14.18 -13.53
CA ASN A 176 7.83 14.34 -13.97
C ASN A 176 7.45 15.82 -14.15
N ILE A 177 7.86 16.69 -13.23
CA ILE A 177 7.64 18.15 -13.32
C ILE A 177 8.30 18.72 -14.58
N SER A 178 9.55 18.35 -14.84
CA SER A 178 10.33 18.81 -15.99
C SER A 178 9.70 18.39 -17.32
N VAL A 179 9.22 17.15 -17.43
CA VAL A 179 8.54 16.65 -18.63
C VAL A 179 7.24 17.43 -18.88
N LEU A 180 6.42 17.62 -17.84
CA LEU A 180 5.14 18.33 -17.95
C LEU A 180 5.31 19.82 -18.26
N SER A 181 6.30 20.47 -17.65
CA SER A 181 6.55 21.91 -17.86
C SER A 181 7.11 22.24 -19.25
N ASN A 182 7.72 21.26 -19.92
CA ASN A 182 8.26 21.39 -21.27
C ASN A 182 7.29 20.97 -22.37
N SER A 183 6.19 20.29 -22.03
CA SER A 183 5.17 19.87 -23.01
C SER A 183 4.12 20.94 -23.34
N ASP A 184 4.13 22.07 -22.60
CA ASP A 184 3.32 23.26 -22.85
C ASP A 184 4.04 24.33 -23.72
N LYS A 185 5.21 24.01 -24.31
CA LYS A 185 5.97 24.87 -25.25
C LYS A 185 5.91 24.31 -26.67
#